data_AF-A0A067TM93-F1
#
_entry.id   AF-A0A067TM93-F1
#
_cell.length_a   1.000
_cell.length_b   1.000
_cell.length_c   1.000
_cell.angle_alpha   90.00
_cell.angle_beta   90.00
_cell.angle_gamma   90.00
#
_symmetry.space_group_name_H-M   'P 1'
#
loop_
_entity.id
_entity.type
_entity.pdbx_description
1 polymer ?
#
loop_
_entity_poly.entity_id
_entity_poly.type
_entity_poly.pdbx_seq_one_letter_code
_entity_poly.pdbx_strand_id
1 'polypeptide(L)'
;MSASQAKKALFYQKCAALGWDADLTQSVISKVRPDPITGLIEEDDILRFMKLYPDDPDAQRIAQLSDEGEIKHEREKVAMPSNINCSKLPVQPNTLWIFQLFSCFEKGGCHDYAERLGVEVLQHNYHMYCAVDDATGVDLDATRVKEQYVTLPDSKTVERFIRMAMAKPMPPFTPCLPNYLILASQFKQHEAELKPFLDSLPKPLEWYVATPTGERGREEEQRRKAIEKSKRYTSLAKEKKEVGNRAFRLKDQAGAVDAFMDGIACVQKAMLLSGDIDSIKDTMAMCYGNCSAARLLDGKGRDAKMALEDAEMAIKVDEFYAKGYIRLSRAYEALGIYSQAEESLARPLRLPQLENHAGLVDCLIALQTDGLGLPTDQDGFMEWSKRVFGNTDSGRRMKNVRGLWRKRCEDYRRVFGRQ
;
A
#
# COMPACT_ATOMS: atom_id res chain seq x y z
N MET A 1 -20.27 23.00 -15.96
CA MET A 1 -18.93 22.45 -15.66
C MET A 1 -18.98 20.94 -15.83
N SER A 2 -18.07 20.31 -16.57
CA SER A 2 -18.05 18.84 -16.66
C SER A 2 -17.65 18.21 -15.32
N ALA A 3 -18.01 16.95 -15.08
CA ALA A 3 -17.60 16.24 -13.85
C ALA A 3 -16.07 16.21 -13.68
N SER A 4 -15.31 16.14 -14.78
CA SER A 4 -13.85 16.22 -14.79
C SER A 4 -13.33 17.59 -14.37
N GLN A 5 -13.93 18.68 -14.87
CA GLN A 5 -13.58 20.05 -14.45
C GLN A 5 -13.90 20.30 -12.98
N ALA A 6 -15.02 19.77 -12.48
CA ALA A 6 -15.41 19.85 -11.08
C ALA A 6 -14.37 19.19 -10.17
N LYS A 7 -13.97 17.96 -10.53
CA LYS A 7 -12.96 17.20 -9.80
C LYS A 7 -11.59 17.87 -9.83
N LYS A 8 -11.18 18.45 -10.96
CA LYS A 8 -9.93 19.22 -11.06
C LYS A 8 -10.00 20.45 -10.17
N ALA A 9 -11.06 21.26 -10.24
CA ALA A 9 -11.22 22.43 -9.37
C ALA A 9 -11.16 22.06 -7.89
N LEU A 10 -11.76 20.94 -7.50
CA LEU A 10 -11.71 20.44 -6.14
C LEU A 10 -10.29 20.05 -5.71
N PHE A 11 -9.49 19.45 -6.61
CA PHE A 11 -8.08 19.16 -6.32
C PHE A 11 -7.28 20.44 -6.04
N TYR A 12 -7.43 21.49 -6.85
CA TYR A 12 -6.77 22.78 -6.58
C TYR A 12 -7.22 23.38 -5.25
N GLN A 13 -8.51 23.28 -4.91
CA GLN A 13 -9.02 23.75 -3.63
C GLN A 13 -8.41 22.96 -2.45
N LYS A 14 -8.26 21.63 -2.60
CA LYS A 14 -7.54 20.77 -1.64
C LYS A 14 -6.11 21.24 -1.44
N CYS A 15 -5.34 21.37 -2.52
CA CYS A 15 -3.95 21.81 -2.49
C CYS A 15 -3.81 23.19 -1.85
N ALA A 16 -4.60 24.17 -2.27
CA ALA A 16 -4.56 25.52 -1.71
C ALA A 16 -4.81 25.55 -0.20
N ALA A 17 -5.74 24.73 0.29
CA ALA A 17 -6.03 24.68 1.72
C ALA A 17 -5.00 23.90 2.53
N LEU A 18 -4.27 22.98 1.90
CA LEU A 18 -3.06 22.36 2.45
C LEU A 18 -1.85 23.32 2.38
N GLY A 19 -2.05 24.57 1.97
CA GLY A 19 -1.00 25.59 1.88
C GLY A 19 -0.13 25.48 0.64
N TRP A 20 -0.51 24.66 -0.35
CA TRP A 20 0.21 24.58 -1.60
C TRP A 20 -0.11 25.81 -2.45
N ASP A 21 0.92 26.50 -2.95
CA ASP A 21 0.71 27.55 -3.93
C ASP A 21 0.35 26.98 -5.30
N ALA A 22 -0.08 27.87 -6.20
CA ALA A 22 -0.52 27.50 -7.54
C ALA A 22 0.62 26.84 -8.35
N ASP A 23 1.86 27.28 -8.13
CA ASP A 23 3.05 26.79 -8.82
C ASP A 23 3.39 25.36 -8.39
N LEU A 24 3.42 25.09 -7.08
CA LEU A 24 3.60 23.74 -6.52
C LEU A 24 2.48 22.82 -7.01
N THR A 25 1.23 23.27 -6.93
CA THR A 25 0.08 22.46 -7.38
C THR A 25 0.22 22.09 -8.85
N GLN A 26 0.58 23.06 -9.70
CA GLN A 26 0.75 22.83 -11.14
C GLN A 26 1.95 21.92 -11.44
N SER A 27 3.04 22.08 -10.70
CA SER A 27 4.23 21.23 -10.80
C SER A 27 3.90 19.78 -10.41
N VAL A 28 3.23 19.57 -9.28
CA VAL A 28 2.81 18.25 -8.81
C VAL A 28 1.87 17.59 -9.80
N ILE A 29 0.89 18.32 -10.36
CA ILE A 29 -0.01 17.79 -11.42
C ILE A 29 0.78 17.32 -12.65
N SER A 30 1.90 17.97 -12.98
CA SER A 30 2.75 17.58 -14.10
C SER A 30 3.63 16.35 -13.82
N LYS A 31 3.88 16.05 -12.54
CA LYS A 31 4.79 14.98 -12.08
C LYS A 31 4.04 13.73 -11.59
N VAL A 32 2.86 13.91 -11.00
CA VAL A 32 2.06 12.83 -10.41
C VAL A 32 1.09 12.27 -11.44
N ARG A 33 1.09 10.95 -11.58
CA ARG A 33 0.17 10.25 -12.46
C ARG A 33 -1.18 10.11 -11.76
N PRO A 34 -2.29 10.55 -12.39
CA PRO A 34 -3.61 10.29 -11.86
C PRO A 34 -3.88 8.78 -11.79
N ASP A 35 -4.72 8.39 -10.85
CA ASP A 35 -5.25 7.04 -10.76
C ASP A 35 -5.87 6.62 -12.11
N PRO A 36 -5.50 5.46 -12.65
CA PRO A 36 -5.91 5.04 -13.98
C PRO A 36 -7.39 4.65 -14.09
N ILE A 37 -8.10 4.45 -12.96
CA ILE A 37 -9.52 4.10 -12.93
C ILE A 37 -10.38 5.33 -12.68
N THR A 38 -9.99 6.18 -11.72
CA THR A 38 -10.77 7.38 -11.37
C THR A 38 -10.41 8.59 -12.22
N GLY A 39 -9.21 8.59 -12.83
CA GLY A 39 -8.65 9.69 -13.59
C GLY A 39 -8.24 10.88 -12.72
N LEU A 40 -8.11 10.68 -11.41
CA LEU A 40 -7.82 11.73 -10.43
C LEU A 40 -6.51 11.47 -9.71
N ILE A 41 -5.84 12.54 -9.31
CA ILE A 41 -4.73 12.45 -8.37
C ILE A 41 -5.35 12.24 -6.98
N GLU A 42 -5.19 11.04 -6.45
CA GLU A 42 -5.59 10.66 -5.11
C GLU A 42 -4.43 10.88 -4.12
N GLU A 43 -4.73 10.83 -2.82
CA GLU A 43 -3.73 11.01 -1.76
C GLU A 43 -2.60 9.97 -1.87
N ASP A 44 -2.97 8.70 -2.15
CA ASP A 44 -2.01 7.62 -2.39
C ASP A 44 -1.05 7.89 -3.55
N ASP A 45 -1.50 8.61 -4.58
CA ASP A 45 -0.67 8.93 -5.74
C ASP A 45 0.38 10.00 -5.37
N ILE A 46 0.00 10.95 -4.50
CA ILE A 46 0.92 11.96 -3.93
C ILE A 46 1.93 11.29 -3.00
N LEU A 47 1.47 10.42 -2.09
CA LEU A 47 2.35 9.67 -1.19
C LEU A 47 3.34 8.79 -1.97
N ARG A 48 2.88 8.14 -3.05
CA ARG A 48 3.75 7.38 -3.96
C ARG A 48 4.80 8.28 -4.61
N PHE A 49 4.41 9.46 -5.08
CA PHE A 49 5.35 10.44 -5.64
C PHE A 49 6.41 10.84 -4.62
N MET A 50 6.01 11.19 -3.40
CA MET A 50 6.95 11.56 -2.33
C MET A 50 7.93 10.44 -2.01
N LYS A 51 7.45 9.20 -1.97
CA LYS A 51 8.29 8.01 -1.69
C LYS A 51 9.26 7.69 -2.82
N LEU A 52 8.84 7.84 -4.07
CA LEU A 52 9.67 7.52 -5.24
C LEU A 52 10.70 8.62 -5.54
N TYR A 53 10.43 9.85 -5.13
CA TYR A 53 11.28 11.00 -5.41
C TYR A 53 11.54 11.82 -4.14
N PRO A 54 12.16 11.23 -3.10
CA PRO A 54 12.37 11.91 -1.81
C PRO A 54 13.28 13.13 -1.91
N ASP A 55 14.12 13.18 -2.94
CA ASP A 55 15.02 14.31 -3.23
C ASP A 55 14.40 15.36 -4.16
N ASP A 56 13.17 15.14 -4.68
CA ASP A 56 12.49 16.14 -5.50
C ASP A 56 12.05 17.32 -4.61
N PRO A 57 12.36 18.57 -4.99
CA PRO A 57 11.99 19.74 -4.20
C PRO A 57 10.49 19.84 -3.90
N ASP A 58 9.63 19.42 -4.83
CA ASP A 58 8.18 19.45 -4.61
C ASP A 58 7.75 18.37 -3.62
N ALA A 59 8.36 17.18 -3.67
CA ALA A 59 8.09 16.12 -2.71
C ALA A 59 8.46 16.54 -1.28
N GLN A 60 9.64 17.15 -1.09
CA GLN A 60 10.09 17.68 0.19
C GLN A 60 9.17 18.79 0.70
N ARG A 61 8.77 19.70 -0.21
CA ARG A 61 7.87 20.79 0.10
C ARG A 61 6.48 20.30 0.51
N ILE A 62 5.95 19.29 -0.19
CA ILE A 62 4.69 18.66 0.19
C ILE A 62 4.80 18.02 1.57
N ALA A 63 5.87 17.26 1.85
CA ALA A 63 6.09 16.64 3.15
C ALA A 63 6.06 17.67 4.28
N GLN A 64 6.83 18.75 4.11
CA GLN A 64 6.89 19.84 5.07
C GLN A 64 5.52 20.49 5.31
N LEU A 65 4.79 20.81 4.24
CA LEU A 65 3.47 21.45 4.36
C LEU A 65 2.43 20.52 5.02
N SER A 66 2.51 19.22 4.75
CA SER A 66 1.67 18.22 5.41
C SER A 66 1.96 18.15 6.91
N ASP A 67 3.23 18.08 7.31
CA ASP A 67 3.64 18.06 8.73
C ASP A 67 3.21 19.35 9.45
N GLU A 68 3.44 20.51 8.84
CA GLU A 68 3.02 21.80 9.37
C GLU A 68 1.49 21.90 9.50
N GLY A 69 0.76 21.40 8.50
CA GLY A 69 -0.69 21.33 8.50
C GLY A 69 -1.25 20.45 9.61
N GLU A 70 -0.66 19.27 9.83
CA GLU A 70 -1.05 18.35 10.89
C GLU A 70 -0.77 18.94 12.28
N ILE A 71 0.44 19.48 12.50
CA ILE A 71 0.80 20.15 13.76
C ILE A 71 -0.13 21.32 14.05
N LYS A 72 -0.45 22.13 13.03
CA LYS A 72 -1.37 23.25 13.17
C LYS A 72 -2.78 22.75 13.53
N HIS A 73 -3.29 21.74 12.84
CA HIS A 73 -4.61 21.18 13.11
C HIS A 73 -4.70 20.63 14.54
N GLU A 74 -3.70 19.88 15.00
CA GLU A 74 -3.66 19.36 16.38
C GLU A 74 -3.60 20.48 17.42
N ARG A 75 -2.83 21.55 17.18
CA ARG A 75 -2.83 22.74 18.06
C ARG A 75 -4.20 23.40 18.13
N GLU A 76 -4.86 23.59 16.99
CA GLU A 76 -6.19 24.18 16.93
C GLU A 76 -7.23 23.32 17.66
N LYS A 77 -7.13 21.99 17.52
CA LYS A 77 -7.98 21.01 18.22
C LYS A 77 -7.81 21.05 19.74
N VAL A 78 -6.57 21.18 20.23
CA VAL A 78 -6.29 21.30 21.68
C VAL A 78 -6.76 22.65 22.23
N ALA A 79 -6.56 23.73 21.48
CA ALA A 79 -6.98 25.06 21.88
C ALA A 79 -8.50 25.30 21.74
N MET A 80 -9.23 24.35 21.17
CA MET A 80 -10.64 24.47 20.84
C MET A 80 -11.52 24.52 22.12
N PRO A 81 -12.27 25.61 22.36
CA PRO A 81 -13.22 25.66 23.46
C PRO A 81 -14.32 24.61 23.31
N SER A 82 -14.73 23.98 24.42
CA SER A 82 -15.80 22.98 24.42
C SER A 82 -17.18 23.56 24.07
N ASN A 83 -17.36 24.87 24.20
CA ASN A 83 -18.63 25.58 24.05
C ASN A 83 -18.69 26.48 22.79
N ILE A 84 -17.97 26.15 21.72
CA ILE A 84 -18.00 26.95 20.49
C ILE A 84 -19.43 27.14 19.99
N ASN A 85 -19.80 28.39 19.75
CA ASN A 85 -21.11 28.74 19.25
C ASN A 85 -21.20 28.51 17.72
N CYS A 86 -21.74 27.36 17.33
CA CYS A 86 -21.98 27.01 15.92
C CYS A 86 -23.22 27.69 15.31
N SER A 87 -24.06 28.37 16.09
CA SER A 87 -25.34 28.94 15.59
C SER A 87 -25.17 30.07 14.57
N LYS A 88 -23.98 30.66 14.49
CA LYS A 88 -23.64 31.74 13.56
C LYS A 88 -22.97 31.25 12.27
N LEU A 89 -22.68 29.95 12.18
CA LEU A 89 -22.04 29.39 10.99
C LEU A 89 -23.03 29.34 9.82
N PRO A 90 -22.57 29.61 8.58
CA PRO A 90 -23.44 29.53 7.41
C PRO A 90 -23.85 28.09 7.14
N VAL A 91 -25.11 27.87 6.76
CA VAL A 91 -25.58 26.56 6.27
C VAL A 91 -25.18 26.40 4.81
N GLN A 92 -24.44 25.34 4.52
CA GLN A 92 -24.07 24.94 3.17
C GLN A 92 -25.21 24.11 2.57
N PRO A 93 -25.86 24.58 1.49
CA PRO A 93 -26.98 23.87 0.90
C PRO A 93 -26.51 22.58 0.20
N ASN A 94 -27.40 21.60 0.09
CA ASN A 94 -27.18 20.33 -0.62
C ASN A 94 -25.97 19.52 -0.13
N THR A 95 -25.62 19.64 1.14
CA THR A 95 -24.58 18.81 1.76
C THR A 95 -25.18 17.88 2.80
N LEU A 96 -24.72 16.63 2.78
CA LEU A 96 -25.04 15.62 3.77
C LEU A 96 -23.77 15.26 4.54
N TRP A 97 -23.81 15.37 5.86
CA TRP A 97 -22.71 14.95 6.74
C TRP A 97 -23.10 13.70 7.51
N ILE A 98 -22.17 12.77 7.62
CA ILE A 98 -22.39 11.48 8.29
C ILE A 98 -21.31 11.32 9.34
N PHE A 99 -21.73 11.26 10.60
CA PHE A 99 -20.87 10.99 11.74
C PHE A 99 -20.88 9.51 12.01
N GLN A 100 -19.70 8.89 12.05
CA GLN A 100 -19.56 7.46 12.28
C GLN A 100 -18.58 7.20 13.43
N LEU A 101 -18.84 6.13 14.18
CA LEU A 101 -17.99 5.62 15.26
C LEU A 101 -17.69 4.16 14.93
N PHE A 102 -16.41 3.82 14.84
CA PHE A 102 -15.97 2.44 14.63
C PHE A 102 -15.03 2.02 15.74
N SER A 103 -15.15 0.77 16.18
CA SER A 103 -14.14 0.14 17.01
C SER A 103 -13.12 -0.60 16.14
N CYS A 104 -11.84 -0.56 16.52
CA CYS A 104 -10.77 -1.30 15.83
C CYS A 104 -10.98 -2.82 15.88
N PHE A 105 -11.74 -3.32 16.87
CA PHE A 105 -11.95 -4.75 17.10
C PHE A 105 -13.05 -5.35 16.21
N GLU A 106 -14.07 -4.59 15.83
CA GLU A 106 -15.21 -5.14 15.08
C GLU A 106 -14.90 -5.47 13.62
N LYS A 107 -13.83 -4.90 13.05
CA LYS A 107 -13.47 -5.09 11.63
C LYS A 107 -12.23 -5.96 11.38
N GLY A 108 -11.67 -6.63 12.39
CA GLY A 108 -10.64 -7.67 12.26
C GLY A 108 -9.35 -7.32 11.48
N GLY A 109 -9.17 -6.09 11.03
CA GLY A 109 -8.23 -5.78 9.95
C GLY A 109 -6.95 -5.08 10.38
N CYS A 110 -7.01 -4.12 11.29
CA CYS A 110 -5.84 -3.26 11.58
C CYS A 110 -4.90 -3.89 12.61
N HIS A 111 -5.45 -4.52 13.66
CA HIS A 111 -4.64 -5.12 14.72
C HIS A 111 -3.98 -6.42 14.26
N ASP A 112 -4.71 -7.30 13.55
CA ASP A 112 -4.15 -8.55 13.00
C ASP A 112 -3.06 -8.24 11.94
N TYR A 113 -3.25 -7.18 11.13
CA TYR A 113 -2.24 -6.76 10.17
C TYR A 113 -0.98 -6.16 10.83
N ALA A 114 -1.15 -5.29 11.83
CA ALA A 114 -0.01 -4.71 12.54
C ALA A 114 0.75 -5.73 13.40
N GLU A 115 0.05 -6.68 14.02
CA GLU A 115 0.63 -7.79 14.78
C GLU A 115 1.43 -8.72 13.86
N ARG A 116 0.89 -9.06 12.67
CA ARG A 116 1.64 -9.80 11.63
C ARG A 116 2.87 -9.06 11.12
N LEU A 117 2.87 -7.72 11.21
CA LEU A 117 4.00 -6.87 10.83
C LEU A 117 4.94 -6.53 11.98
N GLY A 118 4.66 -6.99 13.21
CA GLY A 118 5.48 -6.70 14.39
C GLY A 118 5.52 -5.22 14.77
N VAL A 119 4.50 -4.45 14.42
CA VAL A 119 4.38 -3.02 14.73
C VAL A 119 3.61 -2.87 16.04
N GLU A 120 4.19 -2.18 17.01
CA GLU A 120 3.54 -1.86 18.29
C GLU A 120 2.34 -0.92 18.02
N VAL A 121 1.12 -1.42 18.23
CA VAL A 121 -0.10 -0.66 17.95
C VAL A 121 -0.45 0.18 19.18
N LEU A 122 -0.50 1.51 19.01
CA LEU A 122 -1.05 2.40 20.04
C LEU A 122 -2.49 1.96 20.38
N GLN A 123 -2.81 1.87 21.67
CA GLN A 123 -4.10 1.40 22.22
C GLN A 123 -5.29 2.35 21.93
N HIS A 124 -5.49 2.78 20.68
CA HIS A 124 -6.72 3.45 20.28
C HIS A 124 -7.73 2.40 19.84
N ASN A 125 -8.86 2.36 20.54
CA ASN A 125 -9.88 1.34 20.33
C ASN A 125 -11.06 1.86 19.49
N TYR A 126 -11.20 3.18 19.39
CA TYR A 126 -12.31 3.83 18.72
C TYR A 126 -11.85 4.97 17.81
N HIS A 127 -12.48 5.07 16.64
CA HIS A 127 -12.30 6.17 15.69
C HIS A 127 -13.64 6.84 15.43
N MET A 128 -13.66 8.17 15.54
CA MET A 128 -14.77 8.99 15.06
C MET A 128 -14.34 9.76 13.83
N TYR A 129 -15.19 9.78 12.81
CA TYR A 129 -15.00 10.66 11.67
C TYR A 129 -16.32 11.24 11.16
N CYS A 130 -16.20 12.41 10.52
CA CYS A 130 -17.31 13.07 9.83
C CYS A 130 -17.04 13.02 8.32
N ALA A 131 -17.79 12.18 7.60
CA ALA A 131 -17.75 12.10 6.15
C ALA A 131 -18.72 13.12 5.52
N VAL A 132 -18.36 13.65 4.35
CA VAL A 132 -19.21 14.58 3.59
C VAL A 132 -19.61 13.93 2.28
N ASP A 133 -20.92 13.76 2.13
CA ASP A 133 -21.56 13.37 0.89
C ASP A 133 -22.13 14.66 0.28
N ASP A 134 -21.48 15.17 -0.76
CA ASP A 134 -22.04 16.28 -1.52
C ASP A 134 -23.01 15.73 -2.58
N ALA A 135 -24.12 16.42 -2.80
CA ALA A 135 -25.12 16.00 -3.80
C ALA A 135 -24.56 15.99 -5.25
N THR A 136 -23.29 16.36 -5.45
CA THR A 136 -22.64 16.34 -6.76
C THR A 136 -22.26 14.91 -7.19
N GLY A 137 -22.40 13.92 -6.30
CA GLY A 137 -22.14 12.52 -6.61
C GLY A 137 -20.65 12.23 -6.82
N VAL A 138 -19.79 13.16 -6.42
CA VAL A 138 -18.36 12.91 -6.31
C VAL A 138 -18.19 12.10 -5.05
N ASP A 139 -17.78 10.84 -5.21
CA ASP A 139 -17.46 9.90 -4.12
C ASP A 139 -16.26 10.47 -3.34
N LEU A 140 -16.56 11.39 -2.43
CA LEU A 140 -15.60 12.02 -1.57
C LEU A 140 -15.56 11.20 -0.30
N ASP A 141 -14.60 10.28 -0.23
CA ASP A 141 -14.02 9.81 1.04
C ASP A 141 -13.33 10.98 1.81
N ALA A 142 -13.80 12.22 1.63
CA ALA A 142 -13.26 13.40 2.25
C ALA A 142 -13.79 13.47 3.68
N THR A 143 -12.86 13.38 4.62
CA THR A 143 -13.13 13.44 6.04
C THR A 143 -13.01 14.88 6.50
N ARG A 144 -14.08 15.44 7.09
CA ARG A 144 -14.04 16.78 7.68
C ARG A 144 -13.21 16.82 8.93
N VAL A 145 -13.33 15.81 9.77
CA VAL A 145 -12.62 15.68 11.05
C VAL A 145 -12.48 14.19 11.34
N LYS A 146 -11.34 13.79 11.89
CA LYS A 146 -11.07 12.45 12.41
C LYS A 146 -10.44 12.56 13.79
N GLU A 147 -10.96 11.83 14.77
CA GLU A 147 -10.35 11.69 16.09
C GLU A 147 -10.24 10.21 16.48
N GLN A 148 -9.23 9.91 17.30
CA GLN A 148 -8.96 8.58 17.84
C GLN A 148 -9.13 8.62 19.36
N TYR A 149 -9.73 7.59 19.93
CA TYR A 149 -9.98 7.48 21.36
C TYR A 149 -9.59 6.11 21.89
N VAL A 150 -9.04 6.10 23.11
CA VAL A 150 -8.69 4.88 23.85
C VAL A 150 -9.93 4.18 24.39
N THR A 151 -10.90 4.95 24.87
CA THR A 151 -12.16 4.44 25.44
C THR A 151 -13.35 4.89 24.59
N LEU A 152 -14.50 4.26 24.81
CA LEU A 152 -15.75 4.67 24.17
C LEU A 152 -16.04 6.14 24.53
N PRO A 153 -16.24 7.03 23.55
CA PRO A 153 -16.51 8.45 23.80
C PRO A 153 -17.82 8.66 24.58
N ASP A 154 -17.81 9.58 25.55
CA ASP A 154 -19.03 10.01 26.24
C ASP A 154 -19.80 11.07 25.42
N SER A 155 -21.03 11.41 25.84
CA SER A 155 -21.87 12.35 25.09
C SER A 155 -21.24 13.74 24.91
N LYS A 156 -20.45 14.20 25.90
CA LYS A 156 -19.74 15.50 25.82
C LYS A 156 -18.62 15.46 24.79
N THR A 157 -17.89 14.36 24.72
CA THR A 157 -16.84 14.12 23.73
C THR A 157 -17.43 14.08 22.34
N VAL A 158 -18.56 13.38 22.16
CA VAL A 158 -19.27 13.33 20.87
C VAL A 158 -19.77 14.72 20.46
N GLU A 159 -20.35 15.49 21.38
CA GLU A 159 -20.79 16.86 21.10
C GLU A 159 -19.63 17.76 20.67
N ARG A 160 -18.51 17.72 21.40
CA ARG A 160 -17.28 18.46 21.06
C ARG A 160 -16.80 18.09 19.65
N PHE A 161 -16.79 16.80 19.32
CA PHE A 161 -16.39 16.34 18.00
C PHE A 161 -17.29 16.90 16.89
N ILE A 162 -18.61 16.90 17.08
CA ILE A 162 -19.57 17.48 16.12
C ILE A 162 -19.31 18.99 15.95
N ARG A 163 -19.12 19.72 17.06
CA ARG A 163 -18.78 21.15 17.02
C ARG A 163 -17.48 21.40 16.26
N MET A 164 -16.50 20.51 16.38
CA MET A 164 -15.22 20.64 15.68
C MET A 164 -15.40 20.46 14.17
N ALA A 165 -16.19 19.47 13.73
CA ALA A 165 -16.51 19.28 12.31
C ALA A 165 -17.19 20.50 11.67
N MET A 166 -17.94 21.26 12.46
CA MET A 166 -18.59 22.50 12.04
C MET A 166 -17.64 23.70 12.05
N ALA A 167 -16.89 23.90 13.14
CA ALA A 167 -16.17 25.14 13.40
C ALA A 167 -14.69 25.11 13.01
N LYS A 168 -14.07 23.93 13.03
CA LYS A 168 -12.62 23.71 12.84
C LYS A 168 -12.35 22.42 12.06
N PRO A 169 -12.94 22.28 10.85
CA PRO A 169 -12.69 21.09 10.05
C PRO A 169 -11.24 21.07 9.53
N MET A 170 -10.77 19.89 9.15
CA MET A 170 -9.54 19.69 8.40
C MET A 170 -9.61 20.41 7.05
N PRO A 171 -8.50 20.98 6.56
CA PRO A 171 -8.43 21.48 5.19
C PRO A 171 -8.84 20.39 4.17
N PRO A 172 -9.54 20.74 3.07
CA PRO A 172 -9.87 22.10 2.61
C PRO A 172 -11.18 22.68 3.11
N PHE A 173 -11.83 22.01 4.05
CA PHE A 173 -13.14 22.42 4.47
C PHE A 173 -13.08 23.75 5.23
N THR A 174 -14.09 24.59 5.01
CA THR A 174 -14.27 25.83 5.77
C THR A 174 -15.33 25.62 6.85
N PRO A 175 -15.32 26.43 7.92
CA PRO A 175 -16.35 26.37 8.94
C PRO A 175 -17.74 26.63 8.35
N CYS A 176 -18.68 25.69 8.56
CA CYS A 176 -20.05 25.78 8.07
C CYS A 176 -20.94 24.73 8.77
N LEU A 177 -22.23 24.72 8.42
CA LEU A 177 -23.20 23.72 8.84
C LEU A 177 -23.71 22.95 7.62
N PRO A 178 -24.06 21.65 7.74
CA PRO A 178 -24.67 20.93 6.66
C PRO A 178 -26.16 21.25 6.51
N ASN A 179 -26.71 20.95 5.34
CA ASN A 179 -28.15 20.85 5.16
C ASN A 179 -28.73 19.61 5.89
N TYR A 180 -28.03 18.47 5.83
CA TYR A 180 -28.42 17.23 6.50
C TYR A 180 -27.28 16.67 7.36
N LEU A 181 -27.58 16.30 8.60
CA LEU A 181 -26.64 15.66 9.52
C LEU A 181 -27.17 14.30 9.96
N ILE A 182 -26.42 13.24 9.67
CA ILE A 182 -26.74 11.87 10.09
C ILE A 182 -25.77 11.44 11.17
N LEU A 183 -26.30 11.06 12.32
CA LEU A 183 -25.56 10.30 13.31
C LEU A 183 -25.74 8.81 13.02
N ALA A 184 -24.65 8.07 12.88
CA ALA A 184 -24.73 6.62 12.76
C ALA A 184 -25.42 5.98 13.99
N SER A 185 -25.97 4.78 13.85
CA SER A 185 -26.79 4.14 14.88
C SER A 185 -26.03 3.89 16.20
N GLN A 186 -24.71 3.78 16.14
CA GLN A 186 -23.83 3.70 17.31
C GLN A 186 -23.95 4.93 18.23
N PHE A 187 -24.38 6.08 17.69
CA PHE A 187 -24.59 7.29 18.47
C PHE A 187 -25.97 7.38 19.12
N LYS A 188 -26.84 6.38 18.95
CA LYS A 188 -28.21 6.40 19.51
C LYS A 188 -28.22 6.65 21.03
N GLN A 189 -27.25 6.11 21.75
CA GLN A 189 -27.12 6.32 23.20
C GLN A 189 -26.83 7.78 23.61
N HIS A 190 -26.33 8.61 22.68
CA HIS A 190 -26.00 10.02 22.92
C HIS A 190 -27.12 10.97 22.49
N GLU A 191 -28.19 10.47 21.86
CA GLU A 191 -29.23 11.31 21.23
C GLU A 191 -29.88 12.29 22.20
N ALA A 192 -30.25 11.83 23.41
CA ALA A 192 -30.92 12.66 24.40
C ALA A 192 -30.07 13.87 24.83
N GLU A 193 -28.75 13.66 24.99
CA GLU A 193 -27.80 14.70 25.39
C GLU A 193 -27.42 15.62 24.22
N LEU A 194 -27.37 15.10 22.99
CA LEU A 194 -27.03 15.89 21.80
C LEU A 194 -28.20 16.74 21.31
N LYS A 195 -29.44 16.31 21.56
CA LYS A 195 -30.66 16.96 21.05
C LYS A 195 -30.76 18.45 21.35
N PRO A 196 -30.53 18.95 22.60
CA PRO A 196 -30.58 20.38 22.88
C PRO A 196 -29.60 21.21 22.04
N PHE A 197 -28.40 20.68 21.81
CA PHE A 197 -27.41 21.33 20.95
C PHE A 197 -27.83 21.30 19.49
N LEU A 198 -28.18 20.13 18.94
CA LEU A 198 -28.50 19.96 17.52
C LEU A 198 -29.78 20.69 17.11
N ASP A 199 -30.80 20.74 17.97
CA ASP A 199 -32.04 21.49 17.73
C ASP A 199 -31.83 23.00 17.82
N SER A 200 -30.75 23.47 18.46
CA SER A 200 -30.41 24.90 18.53
C SER A 200 -29.73 25.46 17.28
N LEU A 201 -29.35 24.59 16.33
CA LEU A 201 -28.66 24.99 15.10
C LEU A 201 -29.63 25.65 14.10
N PRO A 202 -29.15 26.62 13.29
CA PRO A 202 -29.99 27.37 12.37
C PRO A 202 -30.55 26.48 11.24
N LYS A 203 -31.78 26.79 10.84
CA LYS A 203 -32.41 26.23 9.64
C LYS A 203 -31.67 26.68 8.36
N PRO A 204 -31.68 25.90 7.26
CA PRO A 204 -32.47 24.68 7.02
C PRO A 204 -31.84 23.37 7.51
N LEU A 205 -30.90 23.38 8.45
CA LEU A 205 -30.29 22.15 8.97
C LEU A 205 -31.35 21.20 9.55
N GLU A 206 -31.26 19.94 9.11
CA GLU A 206 -31.99 18.81 9.66
C GLU A 206 -31.02 17.73 10.13
N TRP A 207 -31.34 17.07 11.24
CA TRP A 207 -30.52 15.98 11.76
C TRP A 207 -31.36 14.78 12.18
N TYR A 208 -30.76 13.59 12.08
CA TYR A 208 -31.39 12.34 12.52
C TYR A 208 -30.35 11.28 12.90
N VAL A 209 -30.78 10.31 13.70
CA VAL A 209 -30.00 9.09 13.97
C VAL A 209 -30.40 8.02 12.95
N ALA A 210 -29.42 7.44 12.27
CA ALA A 210 -29.64 6.39 11.29
C ALA A 210 -30.23 5.13 11.93
N THR A 211 -31.05 4.41 11.17
CA THR A 211 -31.53 3.09 11.58
C THR A 211 -30.52 2.01 11.15
N PRO A 212 -30.35 0.93 11.93
CA PRO A 212 -29.44 -0.16 11.55
C PRO A 212 -29.73 -0.74 10.16
N THR A 213 -31.00 -0.75 9.74
CA THR A 213 -31.40 -1.22 8.39
C THR A 213 -30.95 -0.25 7.29
N GLY A 214 -31.08 1.06 7.49
CA GLY A 214 -30.60 2.05 6.53
C GLY A 214 -29.09 2.02 6.35
N GLU A 215 -28.35 1.82 7.44
CA GLU A 215 -26.89 1.71 7.42
C GLU A 215 -26.43 0.46 6.67
N ARG A 216 -27.01 -0.71 6.95
CA ARG A 216 -26.68 -1.96 6.24
C ARG A 216 -26.83 -1.81 4.73
N GLY A 217 -27.88 -1.13 4.26
CA GLY A 217 -28.09 -0.89 2.83
C GLY A 217 -26.99 -0.02 2.22
N ARG A 218 -26.56 1.04 2.92
CA ARG A 218 -25.44 1.89 2.46
C ARG A 218 -24.10 1.16 2.48
N GLU A 219 -23.81 0.43 3.56
CA GLU A 219 -22.60 -0.38 3.69
C GLU A 219 -22.52 -1.45 2.60
N GLU A 220 -23.65 -2.06 2.26
CA GLU A 220 -23.75 -3.01 1.16
C GLU A 220 -23.43 -2.39 -0.20
N GLU A 221 -24.00 -1.22 -0.48
CA GLU A 221 -23.72 -0.50 -1.72
C GLU A 221 -22.25 -0.05 -1.81
N GLN A 222 -21.68 0.46 -0.72
CA GLN A 222 -20.26 0.80 -0.65
C GLN A 222 -19.37 -0.43 -0.86
N ARG A 223 -19.67 -1.54 -0.19
CA ARG A 223 -18.99 -2.82 -0.38
C ARG A 223 -19.09 -3.31 -1.82
N ARG A 224 -20.27 -3.19 -2.45
CA ARG A 224 -20.48 -3.57 -3.86
C ARG A 224 -19.61 -2.73 -4.79
N LYS A 225 -19.58 -1.40 -4.60
CA LYS A 225 -18.72 -0.48 -5.35
C LYS A 225 -17.23 -0.79 -5.14
N ALA A 226 -16.82 -1.04 -3.90
CA ALA A 226 -15.43 -1.38 -3.56
C ALA A 226 -14.99 -2.69 -4.24
N ILE A 227 -15.84 -3.73 -4.23
CA ILE A 227 -15.58 -5.00 -4.93
C ILE A 227 -15.46 -4.78 -6.43
N GLU A 228 -16.34 -3.96 -7.03
CA GLU A 228 -16.28 -3.65 -8.45
C GLU A 228 -15.00 -2.88 -8.81
N LYS A 229 -14.64 -1.87 -8.01
CA LYS A 229 -13.40 -1.09 -8.18
C LYS A 229 -12.16 -1.98 -8.01
N SER A 230 -12.15 -2.87 -7.02
CA SER A 230 -11.08 -3.87 -6.81
C SER A 230 -10.90 -4.77 -8.04
N LYS A 231 -11.98 -5.33 -8.60
CA LYS A 231 -11.91 -6.15 -9.82
C LYS A 231 -11.29 -5.42 -11.01
N ARG A 232 -11.58 -4.12 -11.16
CA ARG A 232 -10.99 -3.29 -12.22
C ARG A 232 -9.49 -3.11 -11.98
N TYR A 233 -9.04 -2.82 -10.76
CA TYR A 233 -7.61 -2.75 -10.44
C TYR A 233 -6.88 -4.08 -10.66
N THR A 234 -7.46 -5.19 -10.24
CA THR A 234 -6.88 -6.53 -10.47
C THR A 234 -6.71 -6.82 -11.96
N SER A 235 -7.68 -6.41 -12.78
CA SER A 235 -7.59 -6.55 -14.24
C SER A 235 -6.48 -5.68 -14.83
N LEU A 236 -6.41 -4.42 -14.39
CA LEU A 236 -5.39 -3.48 -14.84
C LEU A 236 -3.97 -3.90 -14.39
N ALA A 237 -3.81 -4.45 -13.19
CA ALA A 237 -2.53 -4.97 -12.72
C ALA A 237 -1.98 -6.06 -13.65
N LYS A 238 -2.83 -6.97 -14.11
CA LYS A 238 -2.46 -8.02 -15.06
C LYS A 238 -2.04 -7.42 -16.41
N GLU A 239 -2.76 -6.41 -16.89
CA GLU A 239 -2.40 -5.70 -18.12
C GLU A 239 -1.04 -5.01 -17.98
N LYS A 240 -0.81 -4.26 -16.89
CA LYS A 240 0.44 -3.55 -16.61
C LYS A 240 1.63 -4.50 -16.50
N LYS A 241 1.45 -5.66 -15.87
CA LYS A 241 2.44 -6.75 -15.89
C LYS A 241 2.78 -7.17 -17.32
N GLU A 242 1.80 -7.31 -18.22
CA GLU A 242 2.08 -7.66 -19.61
C GLU A 242 2.73 -6.53 -20.42
N VAL A 243 2.39 -5.27 -20.13
CA VAL A 243 3.11 -4.10 -20.68
C VAL A 243 4.57 -4.14 -20.25
N GLY A 244 4.84 -4.36 -18.96
CA GLY A 244 6.20 -4.48 -18.42
C GLY A 244 6.96 -5.64 -19.04
N ASN A 245 6.32 -6.80 -19.23
CA ASN A 245 6.94 -7.94 -19.92
C ASN A 245 7.31 -7.62 -21.37
N ARG A 246 6.48 -6.84 -22.09
CA ARG A 246 6.79 -6.39 -23.45
C ARG A 246 7.99 -5.44 -23.47
N ALA A 247 7.98 -4.42 -22.61
CA ALA A 247 9.09 -3.46 -22.49
C ALA A 247 10.41 -4.18 -22.11
N PHE A 248 10.34 -5.12 -21.17
CA PHE A 248 11.49 -5.92 -20.75
C PHE A 248 12.10 -6.71 -21.92
N ARG A 249 11.28 -7.35 -22.76
CA ARG A 249 11.75 -8.06 -23.96
C ARG A 249 12.41 -7.14 -24.98
N LEU A 250 11.98 -5.89 -25.05
CA LEU A 250 12.57 -4.85 -25.90
C LEU A 250 13.82 -4.20 -25.27
N LYS A 251 14.25 -4.66 -24.09
CA LYS A 251 15.32 -4.05 -23.28
C LYS A 251 15.05 -2.58 -22.91
N ASP A 252 13.78 -2.17 -22.94
CA ASP A 252 13.34 -0.88 -22.40
C ASP A 252 13.23 -0.99 -20.88
N GLN A 253 14.35 -0.74 -20.20
CA GLN A 253 14.44 -0.81 -18.75
C GLN A 253 13.46 0.13 -18.05
N ALA A 254 13.40 1.40 -18.49
CA ALA A 254 12.57 2.40 -17.85
C ALA A 254 11.07 2.05 -18.00
N GLY A 255 10.64 1.72 -19.22
CA GLY A 255 9.25 1.32 -19.46
C GLY A 255 8.86 0.01 -18.74
N ALA A 256 9.80 -0.93 -18.60
CA ALA A 256 9.55 -2.17 -17.87
C ALA A 256 9.35 -1.93 -16.37
N VAL A 257 10.28 -1.21 -15.72
CA VAL A 257 10.19 -0.87 -14.29
C VAL A 257 8.91 -0.09 -14.02
N ASP A 258 8.64 0.93 -14.83
CA ASP A 258 7.46 1.79 -14.69
C ASP A 258 6.15 1.01 -14.76
N ALA A 259 6.02 0.12 -15.76
CA ALA A 259 4.83 -0.71 -15.90
C ALA A 259 4.67 -1.74 -14.77
N PHE A 260 5.75 -2.36 -14.28
CA PHE A 260 5.65 -3.28 -13.14
C PHE A 260 5.28 -2.54 -11.84
N MET A 261 5.81 -1.34 -11.62
CA MET A 261 5.46 -0.49 -10.47
C MET A 261 3.99 -0.06 -10.52
N ASP A 262 3.47 0.28 -11.70
CA ASP A 262 2.03 0.50 -11.88
C ASP A 262 1.19 -0.74 -11.58
N GLY A 263 1.67 -1.92 -11.98
CA GLY A 263 1.04 -3.19 -11.64
C GLY A 263 0.97 -3.43 -10.13
N ILE A 264 2.07 -3.18 -9.41
CA ILE A 264 2.16 -3.27 -7.94
C ILE A 264 1.16 -2.33 -7.28
N ALA A 265 1.12 -1.06 -7.70
CA ALA A 265 0.19 -0.07 -7.16
C ALA A 265 -1.27 -0.47 -7.37
N CYS A 266 -1.61 -1.00 -8.56
CA CYS A 266 -2.95 -1.52 -8.81
C CYS A 266 -3.31 -2.68 -7.87
N VAL A 267 -2.38 -3.62 -7.62
CA VAL A 267 -2.65 -4.72 -6.68
C VAL A 267 -2.83 -4.19 -5.25
N GLN A 268 -2.02 -3.23 -4.82
CA GLN A 268 -2.17 -2.60 -3.50
C GLN A 268 -3.55 -1.95 -3.32
N LYS A 269 -4.01 -1.18 -4.33
CA LYS A 269 -5.35 -0.59 -4.30
C LYS A 269 -6.45 -1.66 -4.29
N ALA A 270 -6.29 -2.76 -5.04
CA ALA A 270 -7.23 -3.89 -5.00
C ALA A 270 -7.29 -4.55 -3.61
N MET A 271 -6.13 -4.80 -2.98
CA MET A 271 -6.03 -5.37 -1.63
C MET A 271 -6.77 -4.51 -0.60
N LEU A 272 -6.58 -3.19 -0.64
CA LEU A 272 -7.24 -2.25 0.29
C LEU A 272 -8.76 -2.25 0.14
N LEU A 273 -9.27 -2.45 -1.08
CA LEU A 273 -10.71 -2.39 -1.37
C LEU A 273 -11.46 -3.68 -1.06
N SER A 274 -10.88 -4.86 -1.35
CA SER A 274 -11.58 -6.14 -1.18
C SER A 274 -11.15 -6.94 0.05
N GLY A 275 -9.97 -6.69 0.62
CA GLY A 275 -9.40 -7.50 1.71
C GLY A 275 -8.97 -8.92 1.30
N ASP A 276 -9.26 -9.34 0.07
CA ASP A 276 -8.85 -10.63 -0.49
C ASP A 276 -7.40 -10.58 -0.99
N ILE A 277 -6.47 -10.95 -0.11
CA ILE A 277 -5.03 -10.98 -0.37
C ILE A 277 -4.65 -12.19 -1.23
N ASP A 278 -5.27 -13.34 -0.99
CA ASP A 278 -4.87 -14.62 -1.60
C ASP A 278 -5.08 -14.63 -3.11
N SER A 279 -6.13 -13.99 -3.63
CA SER A 279 -6.41 -13.97 -5.07
C SER A 279 -5.44 -13.10 -5.89
N ILE A 280 -4.67 -12.22 -5.23
CA ILE A 280 -3.83 -11.21 -5.91
C ILE A 280 -2.36 -11.25 -5.51
N LYS A 281 -1.97 -12.02 -4.48
CA LYS A 281 -0.58 -12.19 -4.05
C LYS A 281 0.35 -12.65 -5.17
N ASP A 282 -0.08 -13.59 -6.00
CA ASP A 282 0.73 -14.14 -7.10
C ASP A 282 1.10 -13.04 -8.11
N THR A 283 0.13 -12.17 -8.44
CA THR A 283 0.36 -11.07 -9.37
C THR A 283 1.33 -10.05 -8.78
N MET A 284 1.22 -9.76 -7.49
CA MET A 284 2.13 -8.85 -6.79
C MET A 284 3.55 -9.40 -6.71
N ALA A 285 3.74 -10.65 -6.30
CA ALA A 285 5.04 -11.31 -6.26
C ALA A 285 5.70 -11.35 -7.65
N MET A 286 4.93 -11.64 -8.70
CA MET A 286 5.41 -11.59 -10.08
C MET A 286 5.84 -10.18 -10.52
N CYS A 287 5.09 -9.14 -10.17
CA CYS A 287 5.45 -7.77 -10.53
C CYS A 287 6.73 -7.32 -9.82
N TYR A 288 6.87 -7.58 -8.51
CA TYR A 288 8.11 -7.31 -7.79
C TYR A 288 9.31 -8.07 -8.37
N GLY A 289 9.17 -9.38 -8.59
CA GLY A 289 10.26 -10.19 -9.17
C GLY A 289 10.64 -9.76 -10.58
N ASN A 290 9.67 -9.36 -11.41
CA ASN A 290 9.96 -8.84 -12.74
C ASN A 290 10.54 -7.41 -12.70
N CYS A 291 10.14 -6.58 -11.74
CA CYS A 291 10.72 -5.26 -11.51
C CYS A 291 12.20 -5.38 -11.12
N SER A 292 12.53 -6.29 -10.20
CA SER A 292 13.91 -6.64 -9.85
C SER A 292 14.73 -7.03 -11.10
N ALA A 293 14.17 -7.87 -11.96
CA ALA A 293 14.82 -8.25 -13.21
C ALA A 293 15.07 -7.05 -14.14
N ALA A 294 14.07 -6.17 -14.28
CA ALA A 294 14.15 -4.99 -15.14
C ALA A 294 15.24 -4.01 -14.66
N ARG A 295 15.36 -3.81 -13.34
CA ARG A 295 16.42 -2.97 -12.74
C ARG A 295 17.83 -3.51 -12.93
N LEU A 296 17.98 -4.79 -13.29
CA LEU A 296 19.27 -5.41 -13.62
C LEU A 296 19.59 -5.41 -15.12
N LEU A 297 18.71 -4.90 -15.99
CA LEU A 297 19.05 -4.70 -17.40
C LEU A 297 20.24 -3.74 -17.53
N ASP A 298 21.11 -4.02 -18.51
CA ASP A 298 22.25 -3.16 -18.80
C ASP A 298 21.80 -1.79 -19.29
N GLY A 299 22.36 -0.72 -18.72
CA GLY A 299 22.02 0.65 -19.07
C GLY A 299 22.25 1.63 -17.93
N LYS A 300 21.91 2.91 -18.18
CA LYS A 300 22.06 3.99 -17.18
C LYS A 300 21.15 3.82 -15.95
N GLY A 301 20.06 3.08 -16.08
CA GLY A 301 19.10 2.83 -15.00
C GLY A 301 19.36 1.55 -14.22
N ARG A 302 20.49 0.88 -14.44
CA ARG A 302 20.84 -0.34 -13.72
C ARG A 302 21.04 -0.02 -12.23
N ASP A 303 20.24 -0.63 -11.38
CA ASP A 303 20.28 -0.42 -9.93
C ASP A 303 20.12 -1.75 -9.20
N ALA A 304 21.26 -2.30 -8.77
CA ALA A 304 21.30 -3.58 -8.09
C ALA A 304 20.77 -3.54 -6.65
N LYS A 305 20.79 -2.38 -5.98
CA LYS A 305 20.26 -2.24 -4.61
C LYS A 305 18.73 -2.25 -4.65
N MET A 306 18.14 -1.45 -5.52
CA MET A 306 16.69 -1.46 -5.71
C MET A 306 16.20 -2.81 -6.26
N ALA A 307 16.99 -3.48 -7.11
CA ALA A 307 16.68 -4.83 -7.56
C ALA A 307 16.66 -5.86 -6.42
N LEU A 308 17.54 -5.70 -5.43
CA LEU A 308 17.58 -6.54 -4.23
C LEU A 308 16.29 -6.36 -3.42
N GLU A 309 15.92 -5.11 -3.12
CA GLU A 309 14.70 -4.78 -2.37
C GLU A 309 13.44 -5.34 -3.06
N ASP A 310 13.32 -5.16 -4.38
CA ASP A 310 12.21 -5.72 -5.15
C ASP A 310 12.16 -7.26 -5.07
N ALA A 311 13.31 -7.94 -5.11
CA ALA A 311 13.35 -9.40 -4.99
C ALA A 311 12.98 -9.89 -3.58
N GLU A 312 13.42 -9.18 -2.54
CA GLU A 312 13.05 -9.46 -1.15
C GLU A 312 11.54 -9.27 -0.94
N MET A 313 10.96 -8.21 -1.50
CA MET A 313 9.52 -7.98 -1.46
C MET A 313 8.73 -9.07 -2.19
N ALA A 314 9.23 -9.57 -3.32
CA ALA A 314 8.59 -10.68 -4.02
C ALA A 314 8.48 -11.94 -3.16
N ILE A 315 9.56 -12.28 -2.43
CA ILE A 315 9.62 -13.43 -1.52
C ILE A 315 8.78 -13.19 -0.26
N LYS A 316 8.74 -11.97 0.25
CA LYS A 316 7.91 -11.60 1.40
C LYS A 316 6.42 -11.74 1.09
N VAL A 317 6.02 -11.43 -0.15
CA VAL A 317 4.63 -11.58 -0.61
C VAL A 317 4.27 -13.05 -0.85
N ASP A 318 5.16 -13.83 -1.46
CA ASP A 318 4.99 -15.26 -1.68
C ASP A 318 6.32 -16.00 -1.44
N GLU A 319 6.43 -16.66 -0.29
CA GLU A 319 7.63 -17.38 0.11
C GLU A 319 7.94 -18.60 -0.77
N PHE A 320 6.97 -19.05 -1.57
CA PHE A 320 7.12 -20.15 -2.53
C PHE A 320 7.37 -19.67 -3.95
N TYR A 321 7.49 -18.36 -4.18
CA TYR A 321 7.80 -17.80 -5.48
C TYR A 321 9.28 -18.02 -5.85
N ALA A 322 9.58 -19.19 -6.42
CA ALA A 322 10.94 -19.62 -6.78
C ALA A 322 11.73 -18.60 -7.64
N LYS A 323 11.05 -17.90 -8.55
CA LYS A 323 11.69 -16.85 -9.35
C LYS A 323 12.16 -15.68 -8.50
N GLY A 324 11.47 -15.33 -7.41
CA GLY A 324 11.90 -14.29 -6.47
C GLY A 324 13.29 -14.57 -5.90
N TYR A 325 13.54 -15.80 -5.46
CA TYR A 325 14.87 -16.23 -4.99
C TYR A 325 15.95 -16.20 -6.08
N ILE A 326 15.59 -16.56 -7.32
CA ILE A 326 16.52 -16.43 -8.46
C ILE A 326 16.87 -14.95 -8.69
N ARG A 327 15.90 -14.04 -8.61
CA ARG A 327 16.14 -12.60 -8.75
C ARG A 327 16.97 -12.04 -7.59
N LEU A 328 16.72 -12.49 -6.37
CA LEU A 328 17.49 -12.13 -5.18
C LEU A 328 18.96 -12.52 -5.35
N SER A 329 19.21 -13.75 -5.80
CA SER A 329 20.55 -14.23 -6.11
C SER A 329 21.26 -13.37 -7.16
N ARG A 330 20.58 -13.05 -8.26
CA ARG A 330 21.10 -12.21 -9.34
C ARG A 330 21.42 -10.78 -8.88
N ALA A 331 20.61 -10.21 -7.99
CA ALA A 331 20.88 -8.91 -7.40
C ALA A 331 22.14 -8.94 -6.51
N TYR A 332 22.30 -9.97 -5.67
CA TYR A 332 23.52 -10.18 -4.89
C TYR A 332 24.76 -10.38 -5.77
N GLU A 333 24.67 -11.16 -6.86
CA GLU A 333 25.75 -11.29 -7.85
C GLU A 333 26.13 -9.94 -8.44
N ALA A 334 25.14 -9.12 -8.83
CA ALA A 334 25.38 -7.78 -9.37
C ALA A 334 26.04 -6.82 -8.36
N LEU A 335 25.86 -7.07 -7.05
CA LEU A 335 26.53 -6.36 -5.96
C LEU A 335 27.90 -6.97 -5.58
N GLY A 336 28.30 -8.09 -6.19
CA GLY A 336 29.54 -8.82 -5.87
C GLY A 336 29.47 -9.65 -4.58
N ILE A 337 28.28 -9.89 -4.02
CA ILE A 337 28.06 -10.58 -2.75
C ILE A 337 27.71 -12.05 -3.00
N TYR A 338 28.65 -12.80 -3.58
CA TYR A 338 28.41 -14.19 -4.03
C TYR A 338 27.97 -15.16 -2.93
N SER A 339 28.39 -14.95 -1.68
CA SER A 339 27.96 -15.77 -0.54
C SER A 339 26.47 -15.67 -0.27
N GLN A 340 25.90 -14.46 -0.39
CA GLN A 340 24.46 -14.22 -0.25
C GLN A 340 23.69 -14.67 -1.49
N ALA A 341 24.30 -14.54 -2.68
CA ALA A 341 23.72 -15.08 -3.90
C ALA A 341 23.53 -16.60 -3.82
N GLU A 342 24.51 -17.32 -3.28
CA GLU A 342 24.45 -18.77 -3.07
C GLU A 342 23.41 -19.15 -2.02
N GLU A 343 23.40 -18.47 -0.87
CA GLU A 343 22.41 -18.73 0.19
C GLU A 343 20.97 -18.47 -0.29
N SER A 344 20.77 -17.44 -1.11
CA SER A 344 19.45 -17.08 -1.68
C SER A 344 18.85 -18.21 -2.52
N LEU A 345 19.69 -19.02 -3.19
CA LEU A 345 19.25 -20.19 -3.95
C LEU A 345 19.19 -21.46 -3.10
N ALA A 346 20.09 -21.60 -2.13
CA ALA A 346 20.16 -22.77 -1.25
C ALA A 346 18.97 -22.83 -0.27
N ARG A 347 18.65 -21.69 0.36
CA ARG A 347 17.57 -21.58 1.36
C ARG A 347 16.22 -22.12 0.88
N PRO A 348 15.66 -21.70 -0.26
CA PRO A 348 14.38 -22.24 -0.72
C PRO A 348 14.43 -23.74 -1.03
N LEU A 349 15.57 -24.27 -1.48
CA LEU A 349 15.73 -25.71 -1.74
C LEU A 349 15.73 -26.58 -0.47
N ARG A 350 15.71 -25.98 0.73
CA ARG A 350 15.49 -26.67 2.00
C ARG A 350 13.99 -26.79 2.34
N LEU A 351 13.12 -26.11 1.59
CA LEU A 351 11.67 -26.16 1.76
C LEU A 351 11.10 -27.33 0.94
N PRO A 352 10.22 -28.17 1.51
CA PRO A 352 9.61 -29.30 0.78
C PRO A 352 8.90 -28.91 -0.53
N GLN A 353 8.34 -27.70 -0.60
CA GLN A 353 7.63 -27.19 -1.77
C GLN A 353 8.57 -26.85 -2.93
N LEU A 354 9.85 -26.55 -2.63
CA LEU A 354 10.81 -26.04 -3.60
C LEU A 354 12.06 -26.92 -3.78
N GLU A 355 12.28 -27.94 -2.94
CA GLU A 355 13.47 -28.81 -2.99
C GLU A 355 13.72 -29.50 -4.34
N ASN A 356 12.67 -29.61 -5.18
CA ASN A 356 12.73 -30.22 -6.51
C ASN A 356 12.57 -29.21 -7.66
N HIS A 357 12.60 -27.90 -7.38
CA HIS A 357 12.39 -26.87 -8.41
C HIS A 357 13.62 -26.73 -9.32
N ALA A 358 13.52 -27.25 -10.56
CA ALA A 358 14.64 -27.33 -11.51
C ALA A 358 15.37 -26.00 -11.74
N GLY A 359 14.63 -24.90 -11.93
CA GLY A 359 15.25 -23.60 -12.20
C GLY A 359 16.10 -23.05 -11.03
N LEU A 360 15.79 -23.42 -9.78
CA LEU A 360 16.60 -23.03 -8.62
C LEU A 360 17.90 -23.85 -8.59
N VAL A 361 17.77 -25.16 -8.83
CA VAL A 361 18.91 -26.09 -8.94
C VAL A 361 19.86 -25.68 -10.07
N ASP A 362 19.31 -25.36 -11.25
CA ASP A 362 20.09 -24.92 -12.41
C ASP A 362 20.86 -23.63 -12.10
N CYS A 363 20.20 -22.64 -11.50
CA CYS A 363 20.87 -21.39 -11.11
C CYS A 363 21.94 -21.62 -10.04
N LEU A 364 21.70 -22.50 -9.06
CA LEU A 364 22.65 -22.79 -8.00
C LEU A 364 23.90 -23.48 -8.54
N ILE A 365 23.72 -24.49 -9.41
CA ILE A 365 24.84 -25.17 -10.07
C ILE A 365 25.61 -24.17 -10.92
N ALA A 366 24.92 -23.35 -11.73
CA ALA A 366 25.56 -22.34 -12.55
C ALA A 366 26.39 -21.36 -11.70
N LEU A 367 25.84 -20.85 -10.60
CA LEU A 367 26.56 -19.96 -9.69
C LEU A 367 27.78 -20.64 -9.06
N GLN A 368 27.67 -21.93 -8.69
CA GLN A 368 28.78 -22.68 -8.12
C GLN A 368 29.84 -23.08 -9.15
N THR A 369 29.59 -22.93 -10.45
CA THR A 369 30.48 -23.45 -11.51
C THR A 369 30.81 -22.38 -12.53
N ASP A 370 30.60 -21.11 -12.20
CA ASP A 370 30.81 -19.97 -13.10
C ASP A 370 30.09 -20.14 -14.45
N GLY A 371 28.92 -20.79 -14.41
CA GLY A 371 28.06 -21.06 -15.57
C GLY A 371 28.46 -22.26 -16.43
N LEU A 372 29.54 -22.98 -16.08
CA LEU A 372 30.04 -24.11 -16.86
C LEU A 372 29.24 -25.40 -16.66
N GLY A 373 28.41 -25.44 -15.62
CA GLY A 373 27.72 -26.67 -15.21
C GLY A 373 28.63 -27.57 -14.37
N LEU A 374 28.11 -28.73 -13.97
CA LEU A 374 28.90 -29.68 -13.19
C LEU A 374 30.13 -30.13 -13.99
N PRO A 375 31.33 -30.16 -13.38
CA PRO A 375 32.54 -30.60 -14.06
C PRO A 375 32.38 -31.99 -14.69
N THR A 376 32.93 -32.17 -15.89
CA THR A 376 32.83 -33.40 -16.68
C THR A 376 34.03 -34.33 -16.51
N ASP A 377 35.07 -33.90 -15.81
CA ASP A 377 36.24 -34.69 -15.45
C ASP A 377 36.27 -34.97 -13.94
N GLN A 378 36.92 -36.07 -13.56
CA GLN A 378 36.96 -36.56 -12.19
C GLN A 378 37.64 -35.55 -11.23
N ASP A 379 38.77 -34.98 -11.64
CA ASP A 379 39.55 -34.07 -10.79
C ASP A 379 38.78 -32.77 -10.51
N GLY A 380 38.22 -32.15 -11.56
CA GLY A 380 37.37 -30.97 -11.45
C GLY A 380 36.13 -31.23 -10.60
N PHE A 381 35.49 -32.39 -10.75
CA PHE A 381 34.32 -32.75 -9.93
C PHE A 381 34.71 -32.93 -8.46
N MET A 382 35.86 -33.56 -8.18
CA MET A 382 36.34 -33.76 -6.81
C MET A 382 36.74 -32.45 -6.14
N GLU A 383 37.38 -31.53 -6.86
CA GLU A 383 37.70 -30.19 -6.37
C GLU A 383 36.42 -29.41 -6.04
N TRP A 384 35.48 -29.35 -6.98
CA TRP A 384 34.18 -28.73 -6.78
C TRP A 384 33.41 -29.36 -5.61
N SER A 385 33.38 -30.69 -5.53
CA SER A 385 32.70 -31.44 -4.47
C SER A 385 33.33 -31.16 -3.10
N LYS A 386 34.66 -31.03 -2.99
CA LYS A 386 35.32 -30.62 -1.73
C LYS A 386 34.87 -29.23 -1.30
N ARG A 387 34.74 -28.29 -2.23
CA ARG A 387 34.25 -26.94 -1.92
C ARG A 387 32.79 -26.94 -1.47
N VAL A 388 31.93 -27.73 -2.11
CA VAL A 388 30.46 -27.68 -1.92
C VAL A 388 29.94 -28.65 -0.84
N PHE A 389 30.69 -29.71 -0.52
CA PHE A 389 30.33 -30.68 0.53
C PHE A 389 31.32 -30.70 1.72
N GLY A 390 32.47 -30.04 1.61
CA GLY A 390 33.47 -29.96 2.68
C GLY A 390 33.15 -28.93 3.76
N ASN A 391 34.08 -28.73 4.69
CA ASN A 391 33.96 -27.74 5.77
C ASN A 391 34.34 -26.32 5.30
N THR A 392 33.66 -25.84 4.26
CA THR A 392 33.82 -24.49 3.72
C THR A 392 32.56 -23.66 3.98
N ASP A 393 32.59 -22.37 3.67
CA ASP A 393 31.39 -21.53 3.71
C ASP A 393 30.29 -22.00 2.76
N SER A 394 30.64 -22.43 1.54
CA SER A 394 29.69 -22.99 0.58
C SER A 394 29.10 -24.32 1.10
N GLY A 395 29.94 -25.18 1.68
CA GLY A 395 29.49 -26.43 2.30
C GLY A 395 28.53 -26.21 3.48
N ARG A 396 28.76 -25.18 4.30
CA ARG A 396 27.83 -24.77 5.36
C ARG A 396 26.48 -24.34 4.79
N ARG A 397 26.45 -23.59 3.68
CA ARG A 397 25.20 -23.21 2.98
C ARG A 397 24.50 -24.39 2.32
N MET A 398 25.23 -25.37 1.80
CA MET A 398 24.60 -26.57 1.21
C MET A 398 24.12 -27.58 2.25
N LYS A 399 24.37 -27.33 3.54
CA LYS A 399 23.85 -28.16 4.62
C LYS A 399 22.33 -28.22 4.52
N ASN A 400 21.79 -29.44 4.57
CA ASN A 400 20.37 -29.76 4.46
C ASN A 400 19.70 -29.40 3.12
N VAL A 401 20.43 -29.00 2.09
CA VAL A 401 19.88 -28.94 0.73
C VAL A 401 19.71 -30.37 0.20
N ARG A 402 18.45 -30.75 -0.06
CA ARG A 402 18.02 -32.10 -0.47
C ARG A 402 17.45 -32.07 -1.89
N GLY A 403 16.52 -32.98 -2.19
CA GLY A 403 15.76 -33.02 -3.44
C GLY A 403 16.63 -33.14 -4.69
N LEU A 404 16.21 -32.41 -5.73
CA LEU A 404 16.76 -32.53 -7.07
C LEU A 404 18.23 -32.10 -7.15
N TRP A 405 18.65 -31.09 -6.39
CA TRP A 405 20.06 -30.66 -6.36
C TRP A 405 20.94 -31.80 -5.88
N ARG A 406 20.61 -32.39 -4.72
CA ARG A 406 21.41 -33.49 -4.15
C ARG A 406 21.42 -34.72 -5.06
N LYS A 407 20.28 -35.06 -5.65
CA LYS A 407 20.16 -36.15 -6.63
C LYS A 407 21.13 -35.96 -7.81
N ARG A 408 21.17 -34.78 -8.43
CA ARG A 408 22.08 -34.50 -9.55
C ARG A 408 23.55 -34.63 -9.16
N CYS A 409 23.92 -34.14 -7.97
CA CYS A 409 25.29 -34.27 -7.45
C CYS A 409 25.67 -35.74 -7.21
N GLU A 410 24.75 -36.56 -6.69
CA GLU A 410 24.97 -37.99 -6.44
C GLU A 410 25.04 -38.81 -7.72
N ASP A 411 24.18 -38.50 -8.70
CA ASP A 411 24.21 -39.13 -10.02
C ASP A 411 25.56 -38.88 -10.72
N TYR A 412 26.08 -37.65 -10.67
CA TYR A 412 27.43 -37.32 -11.15
C TYR A 412 28.52 -38.06 -10.36
N ARG A 413 28.42 -38.10 -9.03
CA ARG A 413 29.38 -38.84 -8.20
C ARG A 413 29.42 -40.32 -8.53
N ARG A 414 28.30 -40.95 -8.90
CA ARG A 414 28.27 -42.36 -9.33
C ARG A 414 28.97 -42.60 -10.65
N VAL A 415 28.99 -41.62 -11.56
CA VAL A 415 29.71 -41.69 -12.82
C VAL A 415 31.23 -41.69 -12.57
N PHE A 416 31.73 -40.81 -11.69
CA PHE A 416 33.17 -40.67 -11.43
C PHE A 416 33.71 -41.51 -10.27
N GLY A 417 32.84 -42.05 -9.41
CA GLY A 417 33.23 -42.84 -8.23
C GLY A 417 33.30 -44.36 -8.44
N ARG A 418 33.16 -44.83 -9.69
CA ARG A 418 33.30 -46.25 -10.07
C ARG A 418 34.63 -46.58 -10.77
N GLN A 419 35.54 -45.62 -10.85
CA GLN A 419 36.94 -45.82 -11.25
C GLN A 419 37.81 -45.68 -9.99
#